data_AF-A0A6N7Q4T8-F1
#
_entry.id   AF-A0A6N7Q4T8-F1
#
_cell.length_a   1.000
_cell.length_b   1.000
_cell.length_c   1.000
_cell.angle_alpha   90.00
_cell.angle_beta   90.00
_cell.angle_gamma   90.00
#
_symmetry.space_group_name_H-M   'P 1'
#
loop_
_entity.id
_entity.type
_entity.pdbx_description
1 polymer ?
#
loop_
_entity_poly.entity_id
_entity_poly.type
_entity_poly.pdbx_seq_one_letter_code
_entity_poly.pdbx_strand_id
1 'polypeptide(L)'
;MRHRPLLVPPPLALAAAIVSMTAACTPAPPPEPPPVVPVPAETPPPPQTAVAAPTPARAVARGMVQPTKGGYEVGGAIVDGELLQEALADAPGRDPDKADWFLGAVVRIEGEVHEVAASPAKDEDGVAVQMRSGPFTQVTRIDAASIEKPAVRIEGTLARSKGFFALAGHLITQDDLAWSLAPNGGRAGDRVRLHGQPRTVVCEPNAQCLIEGSLPLFDVARAERLP
;
A
#
# COMPACT_ATOMS: atom_id res chain seq x y z
N MET A 1 -31.25 51.85 2.82
CA MET A 1 -30.67 52.13 4.16
C MET A 1 -31.66 51.72 5.24
N ARG A 2 -31.51 50.53 5.82
CA ARG A 2 -31.99 50.17 7.17
C ARG A 2 -31.09 49.04 7.68
N HIS A 3 -30.17 49.38 8.58
CA HIS A 3 -29.26 48.46 9.25
C HIS A 3 -30.04 47.62 10.28
N ARG A 4 -29.91 46.30 10.21
CA ARG A 4 -30.22 45.38 11.32
C ARG A 4 -28.90 44.86 11.88
N PRO A 5 -28.54 45.13 13.15
CA PRO A 5 -27.43 44.47 13.81
C PRO A 5 -27.94 43.14 14.39
N LEU A 6 -27.29 42.03 14.05
CA LEU A 6 -27.52 40.73 14.69
C LEU A 6 -26.44 40.49 15.75
N LEU A 7 -26.96 40.13 16.92
CA LEU A 7 -26.31 39.82 18.19
C LEU A 7 -25.11 38.88 18.04
N VAL A 8 -24.01 39.27 18.69
CA VAL A 8 -22.85 38.43 19.01
C VAL A 8 -23.16 37.65 20.29
N PRO A 9 -23.11 36.31 20.31
CA PRO A 9 -23.21 35.54 21.56
C PRO A 9 -21.87 35.60 22.35
N PRO A 10 -21.92 35.62 23.69
CA PRO A 10 -20.73 35.70 24.54
C PRO A 10 -19.97 34.36 24.61
N PRO A 11 -18.66 34.39 24.92
CA PRO A 11 -17.84 33.18 25.05
C PRO A 11 -18.15 32.41 26.34
N LEU A 12 -18.31 31.09 26.20
CA LEU A 12 -18.38 30.10 27.27
C LEU A 12 -17.02 29.96 27.96
N ALA A 13 -16.95 30.32 29.24
CA ALA A 13 -15.79 30.06 30.10
C ALA A 13 -15.82 28.61 30.58
N LEU A 14 -14.79 27.83 30.20
CA LEU A 14 -14.54 26.49 30.72
C LEU A 14 -13.91 26.60 32.12
N ALA A 15 -14.61 26.10 33.14
CA ALA A 15 -14.07 25.96 34.48
C ALA A 15 -13.24 24.66 34.58
N ALA A 16 -11.94 24.79 34.81
CA ALA A 16 -11.04 23.68 35.11
C ALA A 16 -11.11 23.37 36.62
N ALA A 17 -11.61 22.18 36.97
CA ALA A 17 -11.56 21.66 38.34
C ALA A 17 -10.21 20.97 38.57
N ILE A 18 -9.39 21.54 39.45
CA ILE A 18 -8.13 20.97 39.92
C ILE A 18 -8.47 20.08 41.13
N VAL A 19 -8.29 18.76 40.99
CA VAL A 19 -8.37 17.81 42.10
C VAL A 19 -6.98 17.67 42.71
N SER A 20 -6.80 18.24 43.90
CA SER A 20 -5.63 18.05 44.76
C SER A 20 -5.75 16.73 45.51
N MET A 21 -4.88 15.76 45.21
CA MET A 21 -4.69 14.57 46.04
C MET A 21 -3.51 14.80 46.99
N THR A 22 -3.81 14.99 48.28
CA THR A 22 -2.83 14.95 49.37
C THR A 22 -2.66 13.50 49.82
N ALA A 23 -1.60 12.83 49.34
CA ALA A 23 -1.18 11.54 49.88
C ALA A 23 -0.25 11.76 51.09
N ALA A 24 -0.64 11.19 52.22
CA ALA A 24 0.08 11.24 53.48
C ALA A 24 1.44 10.50 53.37
N CYS A 25 2.48 11.12 53.90
CA CYS A 25 3.84 10.59 53.93
C CYS A 25 3.96 9.61 55.11
N THR A 26 4.07 8.31 54.83
CA THR A 26 4.46 7.30 55.84
C THR A 26 5.98 7.08 55.74
N PRO A 27 6.74 7.18 56.85
CA PRO A 27 8.18 6.99 56.82
C PRO A 27 8.54 5.52 56.54
N ALA A 28 9.39 5.30 55.54
CA ALA A 28 9.90 3.99 55.16
C ALA A 28 10.92 3.45 56.18
N PRO A 29 10.89 2.15 56.51
CA PRO A 29 11.90 1.52 57.35
C PRO A 29 13.26 1.40 56.64
N PRO A 30 14.37 1.30 57.39
CA PRO A 30 15.72 1.26 56.84
C PRO A 30 15.99 -0.03 56.02
N PRO A 31 16.87 0.03 55.00
CA PRO A 31 17.11 -1.08 54.08
C PRO A 31 17.95 -2.21 54.72
N GLU A 32 17.47 -3.44 54.55
CA GLU A 32 18.18 -4.68 54.82
C GLU A 32 19.31 -4.90 53.80
N PRO A 33 20.49 -5.44 54.20
CA PRO A 33 21.56 -5.74 53.26
C PRO A 33 21.16 -6.86 52.29
N PRO A 34 21.52 -6.77 51.00
CA PRO A 34 21.12 -7.76 50.02
C PRO A 34 21.83 -9.12 50.26
N PRO A 35 21.15 -10.25 50.03
CA PRO A 35 21.77 -11.56 50.05
C PRO A 35 22.74 -11.72 48.88
N VAL A 36 23.90 -12.29 49.16
CA VAL A 36 24.90 -12.68 48.15
C VAL A 36 24.33 -13.85 47.35
N VAL A 37 23.94 -13.59 46.10
CA VAL A 37 23.50 -14.61 45.14
C VAL A 37 24.75 -15.25 44.49
N PRO A 38 24.91 -16.58 44.52
CA PRO A 38 25.99 -17.24 43.79
C PRO A 38 25.77 -17.10 42.27
N VAL A 39 26.85 -16.77 41.55
CA VAL A 39 26.88 -16.63 40.09
C VAL A 39 26.48 -17.96 39.43
N PRO A 40 25.47 -18.00 38.55
CA PRO A 40 25.11 -19.20 37.81
C PRO A 40 26.23 -19.56 36.83
N ALA A 41 26.60 -20.83 36.80
CA ALA A 41 27.50 -21.38 35.79
C ALA A 41 26.92 -21.16 34.38
N GLU A 42 27.79 -20.76 33.46
CA GLU A 42 27.49 -20.51 32.05
C GLU A 42 26.95 -21.80 31.39
N THR A 43 25.65 -21.81 31.08
CA THR A 43 25.02 -22.88 30.30
C THR A 43 25.57 -22.82 28.87
N PRO A 44 26.13 -23.91 28.32
CA PRO A 44 26.58 -23.91 26.93
C PRO A 44 25.39 -23.57 26.01
N PRO A 45 25.61 -22.79 24.94
CA PRO A 45 24.54 -22.41 24.03
C PRO A 45 23.90 -23.69 23.44
N PRO A 46 22.56 -23.72 23.29
CA PRO A 46 21.91 -24.87 22.68
C PRO A 46 22.46 -25.08 21.26
N PRO A 47 22.57 -26.34 20.79
CA PRO A 47 22.94 -26.61 19.42
C PRO A 47 21.98 -25.87 18.49
N GLN A 48 22.52 -24.99 17.65
CA GLN A 48 21.74 -24.31 16.63
C GLN A 48 21.20 -25.39 15.68
N THR A 49 19.92 -25.74 15.85
CA THR A 49 19.19 -26.52 14.85
C THR A 49 19.30 -25.76 13.55
N ALA A 50 19.99 -26.34 12.57
CA ALA A 50 20.05 -25.79 11.23
C ALA A 50 18.60 -25.51 10.78
N VAL A 51 18.26 -24.23 10.62
CA VAL A 51 16.99 -23.82 10.04
C VAL A 51 17.02 -24.39 8.64
N ALA A 52 16.28 -25.49 8.42
CA ALA A 52 16.11 -26.06 7.10
C ALA A 52 15.65 -24.94 6.18
N ALA A 53 16.38 -24.73 5.08
CA ALA A 53 16.00 -23.74 4.09
C ALA A 53 14.52 -24.01 3.70
N PRO A 54 13.66 -22.98 3.68
CA PRO A 54 12.25 -23.18 3.36
C PRO A 54 12.14 -23.84 1.99
N THR A 55 11.52 -25.01 1.95
CA THR A 55 11.28 -25.73 0.69
C THR A 55 10.45 -24.85 -0.24
N PRO A 56 10.83 -24.69 -1.52
CA PRO A 56 10.02 -23.95 -2.49
C PRO A 56 8.59 -24.51 -2.50
N ALA A 57 7.62 -23.66 -2.21
CA ALA A 57 6.21 -24.02 -2.36
C ALA A 57 5.76 -23.66 -3.77
N ARG A 58 5.00 -24.54 -4.43
CA ARG A 58 4.31 -24.16 -5.67
C ARG A 58 3.10 -23.31 -5.33
N ALA A 59 2.96 -22.18 -6.00
CA ALA A 59 1.86 -21.26 -5.80
C ALA A 59 1.34 -20.69 -7.12
N VAL A 60 0.09 -20.24 -7.08
CA VAL A 60 -0.55 -19.46 -8.15
C VAL A 60 -0.78 -18.06 -7.62
N ALA A 61 -0.05 -17.08 -8.18
CA ALA A 61 -0.26 -15.67 -7.90
C ALA A 61 -1.15 -15.08 -9.00
N ARG A 62 -2.20 -14.36 -8.60
CA ARG A 62 -3.11 -13.69 -9.53
C ARG A 62 -3.40 -12.28 -9.04
N GLY A 63 -3.15 -11.29 -9.89
CA GLY A 63 -3.40 -9.90 -9.53
C GLY A 63 -2.97 -8.92 -10.61
N MET A 64 -3.27 -7.66 -10.36
CA MET A 64 -2.77 -6.56 -11.17
C MET A 64 -1.28 -6.38 -10.92
N VAL A 65 -0.49 -6.23 -12.00
CA VAL A 65 0.95 -5.93 -11.89
C VAL A 65 1.13 -4.50 -11.40
N GLN A 66 1.81 -4.34 -10.26
CA GLN A 66 2.16 -3.05 -9.68
C GLN A 66 3.69 -2.92 -9.52
N PRO A 67 4.29 -1.76 -9.76
CA PRO A 67 5.73 -1.56 -9.57
C PRO A 67 6.10 -1.53 -8.09
N THR A 68 7.17 -2.23 -7.70
CA THR A 68 7.69 -2.27 -6.32
C THR A 68 9.20 -2.14 -6.27
N LYS A 69 9.74 -2.08 -5.04
CA LYS A 69 11.17 -1.84 -4.80
C LYS A 69 11.87 -3.17 -4.93
N GLY A 70 12.35 -3.46 -6.14
CA GLY A 70 12.97 -4.73 -6.49
C GLY A 70 12.16 -5.60 -7.46
N GLY A 71 11.17 -5.03 -8.17
CA GLY A 71 10.47 -5.72 -9.25
C GLY A 71 9.01 -5.30 -9.35
N TYR A 72 8.13 -6.30 -9.42
CA TYR A 72 6.69 -6.12 -9.55
C TYR A 72 5.93 -6.93 -8.51
N GLU A 73 4.87 -6.38 -7.95
CA GLU A 73 3.91 -7.11 -7.14
C GLU A 73 2.78 -7.65 -8.03
N VAL A 74 2.47 -8.94 -7.85
CA VAL A 74 1.33 -9.63 -8.46
C VAL A 74 0.60 -10.41 -7.37
N GLY A 75 -0.60 -9.98 -7.01
CA GLY A 75 -1.45 -10.71 -6.07
C GLY A 75 -0.79 -10.95 -4.69
N GLY A 76 0.06 -10.02 -4.24
CA GLY A 76 0.81 -10.12 -2.99
C GLY A 76 2.18 -10.81 -3.07
N ALA A 77 2.56 -11.35 -4.24
CA ALA A 77 3.89 -11.91 -4.47
C ALA A 77 4.78 -10.94 -5.27
N ILE A 78 6.06 -10.83 -4.88
CA ILE A 78 7.05 -10.03 -5.60
C ILE A 78 7.73 -10.89 -6.65
N VAL A 79 7.82 -10.36 -7.86
CA VAL A 79 8.42 -11.01 -9.02
C VAL A 79 9.52 -10.12 -9.54
N ASP A 80 10.68 -10.71 -9.81
CA ASP A 80 11.76 -9.99 -10.49
C ASP A 80 11.31 -9.49 -11.88
N GLY A 81 11.83 -8.33 -12.28
CA GLY A 81 11.41 -7.69 -13.51
C GLY A 81 11.84 -8.42 -14.78
N GLU A 82 13.06 -8.95 -14.81
CA GLU A 82 13.57 -9.72 -15.95
C GLU A 82 12.82 -11.04 -16.07
N LEU A 83 12.62 -11.72 -14.94
CA LEU A 83 11.88 -12.98 -14.87
C LEU A 83 10.43 -12.82 -15.37
N LEU A 84 9.75 -11.73 -14.96
CA LEU A 84 8.38 -11.47 -15.40
C LEU A 84 8.31 -11.10 -16.89
N GLN A 85 9.27 -10.30 -17.38
CA GLN A 85 9.35 -9.94 -18.79
C GLN A 85 9.60 -11.14 -19.69
N GLU A 86 10.51 -12.04 -19.29
CA GLU A 86 10.78 -13.29 -20.00
C GLU A 86 9.53 -14.18 -20.03
N ALA A 87 8.88 -14.37 -18.89
CA ALA A 87 7.68 -15.20 -18.81
C ALA A 87 6.48 -14.66 -19.60
N LEU A 88 6.44 -13.34 -19.84
CA LEU A 88 5.39 -12.68 -20.64
C LEU A 88 5.85 -12.33 -22.06
N ALA A 89 7.01 -12.83 -22.53
CA ALA A 89 7.58 -12.45 -23.81
C ALA A 89 6.66 -12.76 -25.01
N ASP A 90 5.86 -13.82 -24.93
CA ASP A 90 4.94 -14.25 -25.98
C ASP A 90 3.49 -13.82 -25.72
N ALA A 91 3.24 -13.02 -24.68
CA ALA A 91 1.89 -12.62 -24.32
C ALA A 91 1.30 -11.62 -25.34
N PRO A 92 -0.01 -11.73 -25.63
CA PRO A 92 -0.67 -10.85 -26.58
C PRO A 92 -0.68 -9.41 -26.09
N GLY A 93 -0.44 -8.47 -27.00
CA GLY A 93 -0.37 -7.03 -26.67
C GLY A 93 1.00 -6.55 -26.20
N ARG A 94 2.04 -7.39 -26.30
CA ARG A 94 3.43 -6.97 -26.09
C ARG A 94 3.79 -5.81 -27.00
N ASP A 95 4.31 -4.75 -26.37
CA ASP A 95 4.93 -3.62 -27.05
C ASP A 95 6.45 -3.73 -26.83
N PRO A 96 7.24 -4.15 -27.84
CA PRO A 96 8.68 -4.37 -27.67
C PRO A 96 9.44 -3.08 -27.36
N ASP A 97 8.86 -1.91 -27.66
CA ASP A 97 9.48 -0.61 -27.45
C ASP A 97 9.19 -0.06 -26.03
N LYS A 98 8.37 -0.75 -25.24
CA LYS A 98 8.04 -0.38 -23.85
C LYS A 98 8.34 -1.52 -22.90
N ALA A 99 9.40 -1.38 -22.11
CA ALA A 99 9.82 -2.38 -21.13
C ALA A 99 8.75 -2.73 -20.08
N ASP A 100 7.76 -1.87 -19.89
CA ASP A 100 6.76 -1.90 -18.83
C ASP A 100 5.31 -1.97 -19.36
N TRP A 101 5.14 -2.45 -20.60
CA TRP A 101 3.86 -2.53 -21.30
C TRP A 101 2.76 -3.29 -20.55
N PHE A 102 3.14 -4.21 -19.65
CA PHE A 102 2.26 -5.02 -18.82
C PHE A 102 1.86 -4.35 -17.50
N LEU A 103 2.36 -3.15 -17.17
CA LEU A 103 1.99 -2.44 -15.95
C LEU A 103 0.50 -2.14 -15.91
N GLY A 104 -0.15 -2.59 -14.83
CA GLY A 104 -1.59 -2.49 -14.68
C GLY A 104 -2.37 -3.59 -15.38
N ALA A 105 -1.73 -4.55 -16.06
CA ALA A 105 -2.41 -5.75 -16.54
C ALA A 105 -2.75 -6.69 -15.37
N VAL A 106 -3.83 -7.46 -15.48
CA VAL A 106 -4.08 -8.59 -14.56
C VAL A 106 -3.40 -9.81 -15.13
N VAL A 107 -2.47 -10.36 -14.36
CA VAL A 107 -1.70 -11.54 -14.75
C VAL A 107 -1.94 -12.68 -13.78
N ARG A 108 -1.78 -13.89 -14.30
CA ARG A 108 -1.74 -15.13 -13.54
C ARG A 108 -0.37 -15.78 -13.73
N ILE A 109 0.31 -16.03 -12.62
CA ILE A 109 1.64 -16.62 -12.56
C ILE A 109 1.53 -17.93 -11.78
N GLU A 110 2.05 -19.01 -12.36
CA GLU A 110 2.23 -20.29 -11.71
C GLU A 110 3.72 -20.56 -11.58
N GLY A 111 4.17 -20.98 -10.40
CA GLY A 111 5.59 -21.23 -10.18
C GLY A 111 5.95 -21.50 -8.73
N GLU A 112 7.24 -21.33 -8.42
CA GLU A 112 7.77 -21.52 -7.08
C GLU A 112 7.90 -20.18 -6.34
N VAL A 113 7.53 -20.22 -5.07
CA VAL A 113 7.61 -19.08 -4.17
C VAL A 113 8.40 -19.42 -2.91
N HIS A 114 9.05 -18.40 -2.37
CA HIS A 114 9.71 -18.41 -1.07
C HIS A 114 9.26 -17.23 -0.22
N GLU A 115 9.19 -17.43 1.09
CA GLU A 115 9.04 -16.34 2.03
C GLU A 115 10.41 -15.73 2.33
N VAL A 116 10.51 -14.42 2.15
CA VAL A 116 11.73 -13.64 2.35
C VAL A 116 11.52 -12.69 3.52
N ALA A 117 12.42 -12.72 4.50
CA ALA A 117 12.42 -11.74 5.57
C ALA A 117 12.80 -10.36 5.02
N ALA A 118 12.02 -9.32 5.36
CA ALA A 118 12.30 -7.97 4.91
C ALA A 118 13.72 -7.53 5.30
N SER A 119 14.49 -7.06 4.32
CA SER A 119 15.69 -6.26 4.55
C SER A 119 15.39 -4.78 4.23
N PRO A 120 15.81 -3.84 5.09
CA PRO A 120 15.52 -2.43 4.89
C PRO A 120 16.37 -1.86 3.75
N ALA A 121 15.79 -1.69 2.57
CA ALA A 121 16.43 -0.97 1.46
C ALA A 121 16.15 0.55 1.56
N LYS A 122 17.21 1.36 1.59
CA LYS A 122 17.15 2.84 1.59
C LYS A 122 16.77 3.39 0.21
N ASP A 123 16.04 4.51 0.20
CA ASP A 123 15.55 5.22 -0.99
C ASP A 123 16.65 6.09 -1.60
N GLU A 124 16.82 6.04 -2.93
CA GLU A 124 17.55 7.08 -3.68
C GLU A 124 16.84 7.56 -4.96
N ASP A 125 15.88 6.83 -5.53
CA ASP A 125 15.25 7.24 -6.80
C ASP A 125 13.77 7.59 -6.61
N GLY A 126 13.42 8.85 -6.90
CA GLY A 126 12.09 9.47 -6.70
C GLY A 126 10.93 8.92 -7.54
N VAL A 127 10.94 7.62 -7.85
CA VAL A 127 9.77 6.87 -8.33
C VAL A 127 8.94 6.50 -7.10
N ALA A 128 7.62 6.66 -7.17
CA ALA A 128 6.73 6.20 -6.12
C ALA A 128 6.68 4.67 -6.11
N VAL A 129 7.49 4.06 -5.25
CA VAL A 129 7.63 2.61 -5.18
C VAL A 129 7.01 2.10 -3.87
N GLN A 130 6.19 1.04 -3.93
CA GLN A 130 5.57 0.46 -2.73
C GLN A 130 6.65 -0.06 -1.77
N MET A 131 6.74 0.56 -0.58
CA MET A 131 7.56 0.08 0.53
C MET A 131 6.76 -0.94 1.35
N ARG A 132 7.27 -2.16 1.48
CA ARG A 132 6.70 -3.16 2.41
C ARG A 132 7.61 -3.33 3.64
N SER A 133 6.98 -3.36 4.80
CA SER A 133 7.59 -3.78 6.06
C SER A 133 7.03 -5.17 6.44
N GLY A 134 7.91 -6.10 6.81
CA GLY A 134 7.53 -7.48 7.16
C GLY A 134 7.83 -8.53 6.07
N PRO A 135 7.73 -9.83 6.40
CA PRO A 135 8.04 -10.89 5.45
C PRO A 135 7.13 -10.80 4.22
N PHE A 136 7.68 -11.16 3.06
CA PHE A 136 6.95 -11.15 1.80
C PHE A 136 7.23 -12.42 1.00
N THR A 137 6.27 -12.76 0.13
CA THR A 137 6.40 -13.89 -0.79
C THR A 137 7.12 -13.41 -2.05
N GLN A 138 8.26 -14.03 -2.38
CA GLN A 138 8.98 -13.79 -3.62
C GLN A 138 8.81 -14.99 -4.56
N VAL A 139 8.48 -14.73 -5.82
CA VAL A 139 8.49 -15.72 -6.90
C VAL A 139 9.94 -15.93 -7.34
N THR A 140 10.44 -17.15 -7.23
CA THR A 140 11.81 -17.50 -7.60
C THR A 140 11.90 -18.19 -8.95
N ARG A 141 10.80 -18.79 -9.41
CA ARG A 141 10.71 -19.48 -10.70
C ARG A 141 9.30 -19.37 -11.23
N ILE A 142 9.15 -19.03 -12.52
CA ILE A 142 7.87 -19.03 -13.21
C ILE A 142 7.80 -20.25 -14.12
N ASP A 143 6.82 -21.11 -13.87
CA ASP A 143 6.50 -22.26 -14.72
C ASP A 143 5.56 -21.86 -15.87
N ALA A 144 4.62 -20.94 -15.59
CA ALA A 144 3.71 -20.38 -16.59
C ALA A 144 3.26 -18.97 -16.19
N ALA A 145 3.11 -18.07 -17.17
CA ALA A 145 2.50 -16.76 -16.98
C ALA A 145 1.52 -16.45 -18.11
N SER A 146 0.43 -15.75 -17.78
CA SER A 146 -0.57 -15.31 -18.77
C SER A 146 -1.20 -13.99 -18.38
N ILE A 147 -1.54 -13.18 -19.37
CA ILE A 147 -2.32 -11.95 -19.20
C ILE A 147 -3.80 -12.32 -19.29
N GLU A 148 -4.52 -12.12 -18.20
CA GLU A 148 -5.97 -12.33 -18.15
C GLU A 148 -6.74 -11.08 -18.57
N LYS A 149 -6.23 -9.90 -18.20
CA LYS A 149 -6.76 -8.61 -18.65
C LYS A 149 -5.60 -7.70 -19.04
N PRO A 150 -5.60 -7.12 -20.26
CA PRO A 150 -4.55 -6.22 -20.69
C PRO A 150 -4.58 -4.93 -19.86
N ALA A 151 -3.44 -4.26 -19.74
CA ALA A 151 -3.33 -2.97 -19.10
C ALA A 151 -4.19 -1.92 -19.82
N VAL A 152 -4.98 -1.16 -19.06
CA VAL A 152 -5.75 -0.03 -19.60
C VAL A 152 -5.03 1.27 -19.25
N ARG A 153 -4.93 2.17 -20.24
CA ARG A 153 -4.37 3.50 -20.06
C ARG A 153 -5.45 4.56 -20.23
N ILE A 154 -5.60 5.43 -19.23
CA ILE A 154 -6.45 6.61 -19.30
C ILE A 154 -5.61 7.88 -19.06
N GLU A 155 -5.98 8.96 -19.74
CA GLU A 155 -5.26 10.24 -19.67
C GLU A 155 -6.27 11.39 -19.59
N GLY A 156 -5.91 12.46 -18.90
CA GLY A 156 -6.71 13.68 -18.83
C GLY A 156 -6.38 14.54 -17.62
N THR A 157 -7.31 15.41 -17.26
CA THR A 157 -7.17 16.30 -16.09
C THR A 157 -7.99 15.76 -14.93
N LEU A 158 -7.37 15.62 -13.75
CA LEU A 158 -8.06 15.19 -12.54
C LEU A 158 -9.11 16.24 -12.13
N ALA A 159 -10.36 15.82 -12.03
CA ALA A 159 -11.44 16.62 -11.43
C ALA A 159 -11.80 16.07 -10.04
N ARG A 160 -12.28 16.92 -9.13
CA ARG A 160 -12.85 16.41 -7.86
C ARG A 160 -14.24 15.82 -8.10
N SER A 161 -14.52 14.68 -7.48
CA SER A 161 -15.85 14.08 -7.47
C SER A 161 -16.10 13.45 -6.11
N LYS A 162 -17.07 13.93 -5.32
CA LYS A 162 -17.42 13.52 -3.94
C LYS A 162 -16.66 12.28 -3.37
N GLY A 163 -15.53 12.51 -2.70
CA GLY A 163 -14.72 11.46 -2.06
C GLY A 163 -13.66 10.78 -2.96
N PHE A 164 -13.67 11.07 -4.25
CA PHE A 164 -12.83 10.54 -5.31
C PHE A 164 -12.23 11.67 -6.17
N PHE A 165 -11.36 11.27 -7.09
CA PHE A 165 -11.08 12.03 -8.29
C PHE A 165 -11.82 11.43 -9.48
N ALA A 166 -12.09 12.23 -10.50
CA ALA A 166 -12.66 11.78 -11.76
C ALA A 166 -11.66 12.01 -12.90
N LEU A 167 -11.50 11.00 -13.75
CA LEU A 167 -10.66 11.03 -14.95
C LEU A 167 -11.27 10.12 -16.02
N ALA A 168 -11.44 10.62 -17.24
CA ALA A 168 -11.91 9.83 -18.38
C ALA A 168 -13.15 8.96 -18.08
N GLY A 169 -14.14 9.51 -17.35
CA GLY A 169 -15.38 8.80 -17.00
C GLY A 169 -15.27 7.80 -15.83
N HIS A 170 -14.09 7.66 -15.22
CA HIS A 170 -13.85 6.79 -14.07
C HIS A 170 -13.58 7.59 -12.80
N LEU A 171 -13.87 6.98 -11.66
CA LEU A 171 -13.60 7.45 -10.32
C LEU A 171 -12.32 6.78 -9.79
N ILE A 172 -11.46 7.56 -9.15
CA ILE A 172 -10.17 7.11 -8.62
C ILE A 172 -10.12 7.45 -7.14
N THR A 173 -9.70 6.49 -6.33
CA THR A 173 -9.62 6.70 -4.88
C THR A 173 -8.50 7.69 -4.55
N GLN A 174 -8.63 8.41 -3.43
CA GLN A 174 -7.58 9.32 -2.99
C GLN A 174 -6.31 8.55 -2.63
N ASP A 175 -6.45 7.39 -2.00
CA ASP A 175 -5.33 6.53 -1.61
C ASP A 175 -4.55 6.09 -2.85
N ASP A 176 -5.26 5.65 -3.91
CA ASP A 176 -4.63 5.22 -5.16
C ASP A 176 -3.74 6.30 -5.78
N LEU A 177 -4.23 7.55 -5.80
CA LEU A 177 -3.47 8.68 -6.31
C LEU A 177 -2.39 9.17 -5.33
N ALA A 178 -2.64 9.08 -4.03
CA ALA A 178 -1.68 9.49 -3.01
C ALA A 178 -0.41 8.65 -3.11
N TRP A 179 -0.56 7.33 -3.24
CA TRP A 179 0.59 6.45 -3.39
C TRP A 179 1.18 6.53 -4.81
N SER A 180 0.35 6.49 -5.87
CA SER A 180 0.87 6.41 -7.26
C SER A 180 1.56 7.69 -7.74
N LEU A 181 1.24 8.84 -7.14
CA LEU A 181 1.84 10.15 -7.42
C LEU A 181 2.62 10.70 -6.22
N ALA A 182 3.08 9.82 -5.33
CA ALA A 182 3.92 10.21 -4.20
C ALA A 182 5.19 10.95 -4.68
N PRO A 183 5.75 11.87 -3.87
CA PRO A 183 5.28 12.26 -2.53
C PRO A 183 4.12 13.27 -2.55
N ASN A 184 3.83 13.90 -3.70
CA ASN A 184 2.92 15.05 -3.76
C ASN A 184 1.43 14.67 -3.89
N GLY A 185 1.13 13.38 -4.13
CA GLY A 185 -0.20 12.83 -4.37
C GLY A 185 -0.85 13.40 -5.63
N GLY A 186 -2.14 13.14 -5.85
CA GLY A 186 -2.93 13.76 -6.93
C GLY A 186 -3.69 15.01 -6.46
N ARG A 187 -3.78 16.04 -7.30
CA ARG A 187 -4.54 17.27 -7.06
C ARG A 187 -5.49 17.55 -8.23
N ALA A 188 -6.59 18.23 -7.92
CA ALA A 188 -7.52 18.65 -8.96
C ALA A 188 -6.84 19.68 -9.88
N GLY A 189 -7.01 19.51 -11.19
CA GLY A 189 -6.32 20.30 -12.21
C GLY A 189 -5.03 19.66 -12.72
N ASP A 190 -4.49 18.63 -12.05
CA ASP A 190 -3.32 17.92 -12.56
C ASP A 190 -3.65 17.17 -13.86
N ARG A 191 -2.80 17.31 -14.87
CA ARG A 191 -2.81 16.42 -16.02
C ARG A 191 -2.04 15.16 -15.67
N VAL A 192 -2.70 14.01 -15.83
CA VAL A 192 -2.11 12.73 -15.46
C VAL A 192 -2.41 11.67 -16.50
N ARG A 193 -1.52 10.67 -16.54
CA ARG A 193 -1.71 9.41 -17.23
C ARG A 193 -1.71 8.29 -16.19
N LEU A 194 -2.76 7.48 -16.20
CA LEU A 194 -2.92 6.34 -15.30
C LEU A 194 -2.90 5.03 -16.10
N HIS A 195 -2.20 4.05 -15.56
CA HIS A 195 -2.14 2.67 -16.04
C HIS A 195 -2.75 1.76 -14.97
N GLY A 196 -3.64 0.86 -15.35
CA GLY A 196 -4.38 0.05 -14.39
C GLY A 196 -5.55 -0.70 -14.98
N GLN A 197 -6.58 -0.92 -14.16
CA GLN A 197 -7.79 -1.67 -14.53
C GLN A 197 -9.07 -0.92 -14.18
N PRO A 198 -10.05 -0.84 -15.10
CA PRO A 198 -11.39 -0.41 -14.76
C PRO A 198 -12.09 -1.50 -13.93
N ARG A 199 -12.82 -1.09 -12.88
CA ARG A 199 -13.74 -1.95 -12.15
C ARG A 199 -15.08 -1.24 -11.95
N THR A 200 -16.16 -2.00 -11.97
CA THR A 200 -17.48 -1.46 -11.65
C THR A 200 -17.93 -2.06 -10.33
N VAL A 201 -18.16 -1.21 -9.33
CA VAL A 201 -18.78 -1.64 -8.08
C VAL A 201 -20.27 -1.40 -8.20
N VAL A 202 -21.06 -2.48 -8.15
CA VAL A 202 -22.52 -2.40 -8.05
C VAL A 202 -22.87 -2.20 -6.60
N CYS A 203 -23.67 -1.18 -6.35
CA CYS A 203 -24.06 -0.81 -5.01
C CYS A 203 -25.28 -1.59 -4.56
N GLU A 204 -25.37 -1.83 -3.26
CA GLU A 204 -26.58 -2.39 -2.68
C GLU A 204 -27.78 -1.44 -2.92
N PRO A 205 -29.02 -1.96 -2.98
CA PRO A 205 -30.20 -1.15 -3.28
C PRO A 205 -30.40 0.06 -2.36
N ASN A 206 -29.89 0.00 -1.13
CA ASN A 206 -30.02 1.07 -0.13
C ASN A 206 -28.81 2.01 -0.08
N ALA A 207 -27.76 1.74 -0.86
CA ALA A 207 -26.57 2.57 -0.92
C ALA A 207 -26.78 3.73 -1.90
N GLN A 208 -26.45 4.96 -1.47
CA GLN A 208 -26.57 6.17 -2.30
C GLN A 208 -25.41 6.31 -3.29
N CYS A 209 -25.37 5.46 -4.31
CA CYS A 209 -24.35 5.56 -5.35
C CYS A 209 -24.70 6.58 -6.44
N LEU A 210 -23.64 7.14 -7.04
CA LEU A 210 -23.71 8.37 -7.81
C LEU A 210 -24.33 8.20 -9.21
N ILE A 211 -24.38 6.99 -9.79
CA ILE A 211 -24.86 6.73 -11.15
C ILE A 211 -25.59 5.38 -11.21
N GLU A 212 -26.92 5.37 -11.38
CA GLU A 212 -27.71 4.15 -11.67
C GLU A 212 -27.44 2.94 -10.75
N GLY A 213 -26.99 3.17 -9.51
CA GLY A 213 -26.62 2.11 -8.58
C GLY A 213 -25.24 1.47 -8.81
N SER A 214 -24.35 2.09 -9.59
CA SER A 214 -22.98 1.62 -9.81
C SER A 214 -21.93 2.73 -9.71
N LEU A 215 -20.68 2.34 -9.44
CA LEU A 215 -19.53 3.23 -9.39
C LEU A 215 -18.44 2.70 -10.35
N PRO A 216 -18.14 3.42 -11.44
CA PRO A 216 -17.06 3.07 -12.35
C PRO A 216 -15.73 3.51 -11.71
N LEU A 217 -15.07 2.63 -10.98
CA LEU A 217 -13.77 2.89 -10.38
C LEU A 217 -12.64 2.53 -11.36
N PHE A 218 -11.47 3.10 -11.14
CA PHE A 218 -10.23 2.72 -11.82
C PHE A 218 -9.15 2.43 -10.79
N ASP A 219 -8.70 1.18 -10.74
CA ASP A 219 -7.60 0.76 -9.89
C ASP A 219 -6.29 1.15 -10.57
N VAL A 220 -5.49 1.95 -9.88
CA VAL A 220 -4.24 2.48 -10.43
C VAL A 220 -3.12 1.51 -10.09
N ALA A 221 -2.30 1.15 -11.08
CA ALA A 221 -1.03 0.45 -10.89
C ALA A 221 0.17 1.39 -11.04
N ARG A 222 0.06 2.38 -11.93
CA ARG A 222 1.06 3.44 -12.09
C ARG A 222 0.38 4.72 -12.50
N ALA A 223 0.90 5.82 -12.00
CA ALA A 223 0.49 7.15 -12.41
C ALA A 223 1.70 8.00 -12.80
N GLU A 224 1.49 8.87 -13.78
CA GLU A 224 2.48 9.85 -14.22
C GLU A 224 1.82 11.22 -14.30
N ARG A 225 2.51 12.24 -13.80
CA ARG A 225 2.13 13.64 -14.05
C ARG A 225 2.63 14.02 -15.44
N LEU A 226 1.73 14.59 -16.22
CA LEU A 226 2.03 15.11 -17.55
C LEU A 226 2.32 16.62 -17.48
N PRO A 227 3.15 17.15 -18.40
CA PRO A 227 3.40 18.59 -18.51
C PRO A 227 2.13 19.38 -18.88
#